data_AF-M9RVP2-F1
#
_entry.id   AF-M9RVP2-F1
#
_cell.length_a   1.000
_cell.length_b   1.000
_cell.length_c   1.000
_cell.angle_alpha   90.00
_cell.angle_beta   90.00
_cell.angle_gamma   90.00
#
_symmetry.space_group_name_H-M   'P 1'
#
loop_
_entity.id
_entity.type
_entity.pdbx_description
1 polymer ?
#
loop_
_entity_poly.entity_id
_entity_poly.type
_entity_poly.pdbx_seq_one_letter_code
_entity_poly.pdbx_strand_id
1 'polypeptide(L)'
;MLKLVVHVPHASFAIPDDAWPELLFPRAAVEAEALESADLHTDEMAKQAWPLAEIVEADVSRIVVDVERYDDDSKEEMAEVGRGVFYACDHQMRPIRNALTEVRRDELLDRYYRPHWKHLRAKAADAVLVDPRTTTPVPACRNPRLQERDMPTYFSPLTERSSKTPKIAFSRLFE
;
A
#
# COMPACT_ATOMS: atom_id res chain seq x y z
N MET A 1 -2.79 -32.08 -7.70
CA MET A 1 -1.93 -31.24 -6.83
C MET A 1 -2.66 -29.94 -6.58
N LEU A 2 -2.59 -29.39 -5.36
CA LEU A 2 -3.15 -28.07 -5.07
C LEU A 2 -2.32 -27.01 -5.82
N LYS A 3 -3.00 -26.09 -6.51
CA LYS A 3 -2.36 -24.93 -7.11
C LYS A 3 -2.15 -23.89 -6.00
N LEU A 4 -0.95 -23.34 -5.90
CA LEU A 4 -0.59 -22.31 -4.93
C LEU A 4 -0.33 -21.00 -5.67
N VAL A 5 -0.87 -19.91 -5.17
CA VAL A 5 -0.60 -18.54 -5.62
C VAL A 5 -0.06 -17.77 -4.43
N VAL A 6 1.08 -17.08 -4.60
CA VAL A 6 1.69 -16.23 -3.58
C VAL A 6 1.64 -14.80 -4.08
N HIS A 7 1.01 -13.93 -3.29
CA HIS A 7 0.94 -12.50 -3.56
C HIS A 7 2.15 -11.79 -2.95
N VAL A 8 2.88 -11.03 -3.76
CA VAL A 8 4.06 -10.26 -3.36
C VAL A 8 3.85 -8.79 -3.74
N PRO A 9 3.16 -8.01 -2.90
CA PRO A 9 2.67 -6.69 -3.28
C PRO A 9 3.72 -5.58 -3.22
N HIS A 10 4.82 -5.75 -2.48
CA HIS A 10 5.72 -4.64 -2.13
C HIS A 10 7.21 -4.90 -2.39
N ALA A 11 7.56 -5.91 -3.20
CA ALA A 11 8.96 -6.16 -3.56
C ALA A 11 9.54 -5.09 -4.53
N SER A 12 8.68 -4.48 -5.36
CA SER A 12 9.11 -3.42 -6.29
C SER A 12 9.37 -2.10 -5.57
N PHE A 13 10.44 -1.43 -5.98
CA PHE A 13 10.74 -0.03 -5.63
C PHE A 13 10.78 0.85 -6.90
N ALA A 14 10.21 0.36 -8.01
CA ALA A 14 10.20 1.09 -9.27
C ALA A 14 9.24 2.30 -9.22
N ILE A 15 9.72 3.44 -9.73
CA ILE A 15 8.94 4.67 -9.85
C ILE A 15 8.83 5.02 -11.35
N PRO A 16 7.63 4.97 -11.94
CA PRO A 16 7.41 5.36 -13.34
C PRO A 16 7.78 6.81 -13.61
N ASP A 17 8.27 7.11 -14.81
CA ASP A 17 8.74 8.45 -15.17
C ASP A 17 7.66 9.54 -15.00
N ASP A 18 6.40 9.19 -15.27
CA ASP A 18 5.25 10.08 -15.17
C ASP A 18 4.78 10.35 -13.73
N ALA A 19 5.29 9.61 -12.73
CA ALA A 19 4.98 9.86 -11.32
C ALA A 19 5.90 10.93 -10.70
N TRP A 20 7.11 11.15 -11.24
CA TRP A 20 8.07 12.10 -10.67
C TRP A 20 7.58 13.55 -10.50
N PRO A 21 6.78 14.13 -11.43
CA PRO A 21 6.28 15.50 -11.27
C PRO A 21 5.39 15.69 -10.04
N GLU A 22 4.81 14.61 -9.50
CA GLU A 22 3.93 14.64 -8.33
C GLU A 22 4.69 14.61 -7.01
N LEU A 23 5.96 14.16 -7.04
CA LEU A 23 6.80 13.91 -5.88
C LEU A 23 7.58 15.17 -5.49
N LEU A 24 7.53 15.52 -4.21
CA LEU A 24 7.97 16.82 -3.70
C LEU A 24 9.45 16.87 -3.32
N PHE A 25 10.06 15.70 -3.11
CA PHE A 25 11.42 15.60 -2.62
C PHE A 25 12.44 15.44 -3.74
N PRO A 26 13.74 15.74 -3.45
CA PRO A 26 14.81 15.39 -4.36
C PRO A 26 14.76 13.90 -4.72
N ARG A 27 15.08 13.57 -5.97
CA ARG A 27 15.04 12.20 -6.50
C ARG A 27 15.64 11.16 -5.57
N ALA A 28 16.84 11.40 -5.05
CA ALA A 28 17.53 10.48 -4.16
C ALA A 28 16.76 10.20 -2.84
N ALA A 29 16.02 11.18 -2.32
CA ALA A 29 15.22 10.99 -1.10
C ALA A 29 13.95 10.17 -1.38
N VAL A 30 13.34 10.35 -2.55
CA VAL A 30 12.19 9.53 -2.98
C VAL A 30 12.63 8.09 -3.27
N GLU A 31 13.78 7.90 -3.92
CA GLU A 31 14.36 6.57 -4.16
C GLU A 31 14.68 5.87 -2.84
N ALA A 32 15.21 6.60 -1.85
CA ALA A 32 15.44 6.07 -0.51
C ALA A 32 14.13 5.66 0.19
N GLU A 33 13.08 6.49 0.13
CA GLU A 33 11.77 6.16 0.70
C GLU A 33 11.13 4.95 -0.01
N ALA A 34 11.25 4.84 -1.33
CA ALA A 34 10.76 3.69 -2.10
C ALA A 34 11.47 2.40 -1.69
N LEU A 35 12.79 2.48 -1.46
CA LEU A 35 13.59 1.35 -1.00
C LEU A 35 13.27 0.97 0.44
N GLU A 36 13.12 1.94 1.34
CA GLU A 36 12.77 1.71 2.76
C GLU A 36 11.33 1.18 2.91
N SER A 37 10.44 1.58 2.01
CA SER A 37 9.04 1.10 1.96
C SER A 37 8.89 -0.30 1.37
N ALA A 38 9.89 -0.80 0.65
CA ALA A 38 9.80 -2.07 -0.04
C ALA A 38 10.06 -3.25 0.90
N ASP A 39 9.30 -4.32 0.70
CA ASP A 39 9.54 -5.60 1.35
C ASP A 39 10.63 -6.34 0.58
N LEU A 40 11.87 -5.90 0.77
CA LEU A 40 13.02 -6.34 -0.03
C LEU A 40 13.17 -7.87 -0.05
N HIS A 41 13.45 -8.40 -1.24
CA HIS A 41 13.68 -9.82 -1.51
C HIS A 41 12.50 -10.75 -1.21
N THR A 42 11.30 -10.23 -0.93
CA THR A 42 10.13 -11.09 -0.70
C THR A 42 9.72 -11.87 -1.94
N ASP A 43 9.97 -11.33 -3.13
CA ASP A 43 9.77 -12.03 -4.39
C ASP A 43 10.77 -13.18 -4.56
N GLU A 44 12.06 -12.93 -4.34
CA GLU A 44 13.12 -13.94 -4.40
C GLU A 44 12.89 -15.05 -3.37
N MET A 45 12.55 -14.66 -2.14
CA MET A 45 12.20 -15.59 -1.07
C MET A 45 10.99 -16.44 -1.45
N ALA A 46 9.92 -15.85 -1.99
CA ALA A 46 8.74 -16.59 -2.41
C ALA A 46 9.04 -17.57 -3.56
N LYS A 47 9.80 -17.14 -4.57
CA LYS A 47 10.25 -17.98 -5.69
C LYS A 47 11.09 -19.17 -5.21
N GLN A 48 11.97 -18.97 -4.22
CA GLN A 48 12.80 -20.04 -3.65
C GLN A 48 12.01 -20.98 -2.74
N ALA A 49 11.14 -20.44 -1.88
CA ALA A 49 10.34 -21.23 -0.94
C ALA A 49 9.26 -22.07 -1.64
N TRP A 50 8.68 -21.54 -2.73
CA TRP A 50 7.61 -22.19 -3.48
C TRP A 50 7.88 -22.19 -5.00
N PRO A 51 8.84 -22.99 -5.48
CA PRO A 51 9.27 -22.98 -6.88
C PRO A 51 8.21 -23.47 -7.88
N LEU A 52 7.12 -24.06 -7.39
CA LEU A 52 5.97 -24.51 -8.19
C LEU A 52 4.74 -23.61 -8.04
N ALA A 53 4.80 -22.58 -7.20
CA ALA A 53 3.70 -21.63 -7.04
C ALA A 53 3.72 -20.59 -8.16
N GLU A 54 2.53 -20.05 -8.46
CA GLU A 54 2.43 -18.81 -9.21
C GLU A 54 2.75 -17.66 -8.24
N ILE A 55 3.70 -16.81 -8.61
CA ILE A 55 4.03 -15.60 -7.85
C ILE A 55 3.42 -14.40 -8.58
N VAL A 56 2.62 -13.60 -7.87
CA VAL A 56 2.00 -12.39 -8.42
C VAL A 56 2.61 -11.18 -7.72
N GLU A 57 3.43 -10.44 -8.46
CA GLU A 57 4.20 -9.28 -7.98
C GLU A 57 3.54 -7.98 -8.43
N ALA A 58 3.65 -6.92 -7.63
CA ALA A 58 3.28 -5.58 -8.08
C ALA A 58 4.41 -4.94 -8.90
N ASP A 59 4.06 -4.22 -9.97
CA ASP A 59 5.04 -3.65 -10.89
C ASP A 59 5.76 -2.41 -10.33
N VAL A 60 5.10 -1.66 -9.45
CA VAL A 60 5.57 -0.35 -8.96
C VAL A 60 5.74 -0.35 -7.45
N SER A 61 6.55 0.60 -6.97
CA SER A 61 6.67 0.86 -5.54
C SER A 61 5.33 1.18 -4.91
N ARG A 62 5.14 0.73 -3.68
CA ARG A 62 3.95 1.07 -2.87
C ARG A 62 3.79 2.57 -2.63
N ILE A 63 4.88 3.35 -2.73
CA ILE A 63 4.79 4.81 -2.65
C ILE A 63 4.09 5.38 -3.89
N VAL A 64 4.10 4.65 -5.02
CA VAL A 64 3.39 5.00 -6.26
C VAL A 64 1.93 4.61 -6.10
N VAL A 65 1.68 3.30 -5.95
CA VAL A 65 0.37 2.68 -5.70
C VAL A 65 0.56 1.52 -4.72
N ASP A 66 -0.04 1.60 -3.53
CA ASP A 66 -0.04 0.49 -2.58
C ASP A 66 -1.24 -0.42 -2.86
N VAL A 67 -0.99 -1.55 -3.53
CA VAL A 67 -2.02 -2.50 -3.96
C VAL A 67 -2.70 -3.25 -2.80
N GLU A 68 -2.15 -3.17 -1.59
CA GLU A 68 -2.77 -3.77 -0.39
C GLU A 68 -3.71 -2.83 0.34
N ARG A 69 -3.73 -1.54 -0.02
CA ARG A 69 -4.64 -0.54 0.55
C ARG A 69 -5.95 -0.51 -0.22
N TYR A 70 -7.02 -0.10 0.45
CA TYR A 70 -8.29 0.15 -0.25
C TYR A 70 -8.19 1.39 -1.14
N ASP A 71 -8.78 1.32 -2.33
CA ASP A 71 -8.85 2.44 -3.26
C ASP A 71 -9.91 3.49 -2.88
N ASP A 72 -10.77 3.16 -1.91
CA ASP A 72 -11.70 4.08 -1.27
C ASP A 72 -11.08 4.58 0.04
N ASP A 73 -10.63 5.84 0.04
CA ASP A 73 -9.95 6.45 1.20
C ASP A 73 -10.85 6.48 2.45
N SER A 74 -12.19 6.46 2.29
CA SER A 74 -13.12 6.39 3.43
C SER A 74 -13.14 5.02 4.12
N LYS A 75 -12.56 3.99 3.48
CA LYS A 75 -12.44 2.62 3.99
C LYS A 75 -10.99 2.24 4.31
N GLU A 76 -10.04 3.14 4.06
CA GLU A 76 -8.61 2.91 4.31
C GLU A 76 -8.14 3.75 5.49
N GLU A 77 -7.96 3.12 6.65
CA GLU A 77 -7.48 3.79 7.87
C GLU A 77 -6.15 4.53 7.64
N MET A 78 -5.27 3.98 6.78
CA MET A 78 -3.99 4.60 6.48
C MET A 78 -4.10 5.83 5.56
N ALA A 79 -5.26 6.08 4.93
CA ALA A 79 -5.47 7.29 4.14
C ALA A 79 -5.47 8.53 5.04
N GLU A 80 -5.99 8.44 6.27
CA GLU A 80 -5.95 9.52 7.27
C GLU A 80 -4.51 9.90 7.66
N VAL A 81 -3.59 8.94 7.54
CA VAL A 81 -2.16 9.13 7.81
C VAL A 81 -1.35 9.41 6.55
N GLY A 82 -2.00 9.65 5.41
CA GLY A 82 -1.32 9.93 4.15
C GLY A 82 -0.51 8.73 3.63
N ARG A 83 -0.85 7.50 4.03
CA ARG A 83 -0.21 6.25 3.59
C ARG A 83 -1.24 5.21 3.10
N GLY A 84 -2.32 5.71 2.50
CA GLY A 84 -3.35 4.91 1.82
C GLY A 84 -2.86 4.36 0.46
N VAL A 85 -3.77 4.08 -0.47
CA VAL A 85 -3.42 3.56 -1.81
C VAL A 85 -2.45 4.47 -2.57
N PHE A 86 -2.46 5.77 -2.27
CA PHE A 86 -1.48 6.74 -2.74
C PHE A 86 -0.79 7.37 -1.53
N TYR A 87 0.54 7.25 -1.46
CA TYR A 87 1.29 7.85 -0.37
C TYR A 87 1.35 9.37 -0.57
N ALA A 88 0.82 10.10 0.41
CA ALA A 88 0.95 11.54 0.54
C ALA A 88 2.04 11.91 1.57
N CYS A 89 2.35 11.03 2.52
CA CYS A 89 3.36 11.21 3.56
C CYS A 89 4.42 10.08 3.53
N ASP A 90 5.68 10.42 3.83
CA ASP A 90 6.76 9.44 4.01
C ASP A 90 6.74 8.79 5.40
N HIS A 91 7.70 7.89 5.69
CA HIS A 91 7.85 7.28 7.02
C HIS A 91 8.05 8.27 8.18
N GLN A 92 8.50 9.49 7.90
CA GLN A 92 8.67 10.56 8.90
C GLN A 92 7.48 11.52 8.93
N MET A 93 6.35 11.15 8.31
CA MET A 93 5.11 11.93 8.23
C MET A 93 5.28 13.29 7.53
N ARG A 94 6.27 13.41 6.65
CA ARG A 94 6.49 14.61 5.84
C ARG A 94 5.78 14.43 4.50
N PRO A 95 5.14 15.49 3.93
CA PRO A 95 4.49 15.40 2.63
C PRO A 95 5.47 15.00 1.53
N ILE A 96 5.26 13.86 0.87
CA ILE A 96 6.09 13.36 -0.24
C ILE A 96 5.44 13.58 -1.61
N ARG A 97 4.11 13.78 -1.66
CA ARG A 97 3.36 13.94 -2.90
C ARG A 97 2.36 15.09 -2.82
N ASN A 98 2.16 15.78 -3.94
CA ASN A 98 1.02 16.68 -4.10
C ASN A 98 -0.32 15.93 -4.03
N ALA A 99 -1.40 16.63 -3.67
CA ALA A 99 -2.73 16.09 -3.81
C ALA A 99 -3.00 15.72 -5.28
N LEU A 100 -3.50 14.51 -5.52
CA LEU A 100 -3.87 14.06 -6.85
C LEU A 100 -5.23 14.63 -7.23
N THR A 101 -5.39 14.93 -8.52
CA THR A 101 -6.72 15.13 -9.10
C THR A 101 -7.45 13.79 -9.18
N GLU A 102 -8.78 13.80 -9.19
CA GLU A 102 -9.57 12.58 -9.37
C GLU A 102 -9.23 11.85 -10.68
N VAL A 103 -8.96 12.60 -11.76
CA VAL A 103 -8.53 12.06 -13.05
C VAL A 103 -7.21 11.30 -12.89
N ARG A 104 -6.21 11.92 -12.25
CA ARG A 104 -4.91 11.27 -12.06
C ARG A 104 -4.99 10.06 -11.12
N ARG A 105 -5.84 10.15 -10.09
CA ARG A 105 -6.16 9.02 -9.21
C ARG A 105 -6.64 7.83 -10.03
N ASP A 106 -7.64 8.06 -10.89
CA ASP A 106 -8.26 7.00 -11.69
C ASP A 106 -7.28 6.40 -12.71
N GLU A 107 -6.46 7.22 -13.36
CA GLU A 107 -5.39 6.77 -14.27
C GLU A 107 -4.40 5.81 -13.58
N LEU A 108 -3.94 6.15 -12.37
CA LEU A 108 -3.00 5.30 -11.63
C LEU A 108 -3.67 3.99 -11.17
N LEU A 109 -4.94 4.05 -10.75
CA LEU A 109 -5.71 2.85 -10.40
C LEU A 109 -5.92 1.93 -11.61
N ASP A 110 -6.26 2.49 -12.77
CA ASP A 110 -6.43 1.74 -14.02
C ASP A 110 -5.13 1.16 -14.55
N ARG A 111 -4.01 1.83 -14.31
CA ARG A 111 -2.70 1.37 -14.79
C ARG A 111 -2.09 0.29 -13.90
N TYR A 112 -2.22 0.40 -12.58
CA TYR A 112 -1.48 -0.46 -11.64
C TYR A 112 -2.39 -1.26 -10.71
N TYR A 113 -3.41 -0.64 -10.11
CA TYR A 113 -4.21 -1.28 -9.06
C TYR A 113 -5.19 -2.32 -9.60
N ARG A 114 -6.08 -1.91 -10.51
CA ARG A 114 -7.17 -2.75 -11.02
C ARG A 114 -6.64 -3.92 -11.88
N PRO A 115 -5.64 -3.74 -12.77
CA PRO A 115 -5.05 -4.85 -13.50
C PRO A 115 -4.38 -5.87 -12.59
N HIS A 116 -3.66 -5.42 -11.56
CA HIS A 116 -3.01 -6.29 -10.57
C HIS A 116 -4.04 -7.19 -9.86
N TRP A 117 -5.09 -6.59 -9.31
CA TRP A 117 -6.16 -7.34 -8.65
C TRP A 117 -6.93 -8.26 -9.60
N LYS A 118 -7.16 -7.84 -10.85
CA LYS A 118 -7.76 -8.70 -11.88
C LYS A 118 -6.87 -9.92 -12.16
N HIS A 119 -5.56 -9.73 -12.27
CA HIS A 119 -4.60 -10.79 -12.49
C HIS A 119 -4.55 -11.76 -11.30
N LEU A 120 -4.38 -11.23 -10.08
CA LEU A 120 -4.34 -12.00 -8.84
C LEU A 120 -5.60 -12.87 -8.68
N ARG A 121 -6.80 -12.27 -8.83
CA ARG A 121 -8.07 -12.99 -8.75
C ARG A 121 -8.19 -14.10 -9.81
N ALA A 122 -7.77 -13.82 -11.04
CA ALA A 122 -7.79 -14.83 -12.10
C ALA A 122 -6.86 -16.01 -11.80
N LYS A 123 -5.70 -15.76 -11.19
CA LYS A 123 -4.76 -16.83 -10.79
C LYS A 123 -5.29 -17.62 -9.60
N ALA A 124 -5.95 -16.95 -8.66
CA ALA A 124 -6.45 -17.49 -7.40
C ALA A 124 -7.79 -18.25 -7.50
N ALA A 125 -8.54 -18.11 -8.60
CA ALA A 125 -9.90 -18.66 -8.74
C ALA A 125 -10.04 -20.15 -8.34
N ASP A 126 -9.05 -20.97 -8.70
CA ASP A 126 -9.00 -22.41 -8.39
C ASP A 126 -7.71 -22.79 -7.62
N ALA A 127 -7.19 -21.87 -6.79
CA ALA A 127 -5.93 -22.04 -6.07
C ALA A 127 -6.03 -21.66 -4.59
N VAL A 128 -5.06 -22.14 -3.80
CA VAL A 128 -4.82 -21.59 -2.46
C VAL A 128 -4.03 -20.31 -2.63
N LEU A 129 -4.54 -19.20 -2.09
CA LEU A 129 -3.87 -17.91 -2.09
C LEU A 129 -3.16 -17.67 -0.76
N VAL A 130 -1.88 -17.29 -0.81
CA VAL A 130 -1.12 -16.73 0.31
C VAL A 130 -1.03 -15.22 0.07
N ASP A 131 -1.64 -14.43 0.96
CA ASP A 131 -1.77 -12.98 0.83
C ASP A 131 -1.38 -12.30 2.16
N PRO A 132 -0.35 -11.42 2.17
CA PRO A 132 0.20 -10.85 3.41
C PRO A 132 -0.58 -9.66 3.99
N ARG A 133 -1.70 -9.23 3.40
CA ARG A 133 -2.50 -8.10 3.88
C ARG A 133 -2.71 -8.11 5.41
N THR A 134 -2.08 -7.14 6.08
CA THR A 134 -2.26 -6.86 7.52
C THR A 134 -2.75 -5.42 7.71
N THR A 135 -3.94 -5.25 8.28
CA THR A 135 -4.44 -3.94 8.72
C THR A 135 -4.08 -3.74 10.19
N THR A 136 -3.20 -2.80 10.48
CA THR A 136 -2.95 -2.27 11.84
C THR A 136 -3.16 -0.76 11.83
N PRO A 137 -3.86 -0.18 12.83
CA PRO A 137 -4.15 1.25 12.87
C PRO A 137 -2.89 2.09 13.16
N VAL A 138 -2.74 3.24 12.51
CA VAL A 138 -1.61 4.19 12.63
C VAL A 138 -2.14 5.62 12.85
N PRO A 139 -1.43 6.49 13.60
CA PRO A 139 -1.86 7.88 13.83
C PRO A 139 -1.73 8.81 12.61
N ALA A 140 -2.72 9.72 12.44
CA ALA A 140 -2.92 10.66 11.32
C ALA A 140 -1.75 11.63 10.99
N CYS A 141 -1.61 11.96 9.70
CA CYS A 141 -0.61 12.88 9.16
C CYS A 141 -1.10 14.33 9.34
N ARG A 142 -0.32 15.18 10.02
CA ARG A 142 -0.65 16.61 10.17
C ARG A 142 -0.09 17.41 9.00
N ASN A 143 -0.96 18.11 8.27
CA ASN A 143 -0.57 19.11 7.28
C ASN A 143 -0.46 20.50 7.93
N PRO A 144 0.72 21.14 8.00
CA PRO A 144 0.87 22.47 8.58
C PRO A 144 0.25 23.62 7.76
N ARG A 145 -0.29 23.35 6.56
CA ARG A 145 -1.02 24.35 5.73
C ARG A 145 -2.54 24.27 5.83
N LEU A 146 -3.10 23.28 6.53
CA LEU A 146 -4.52 23.26 6.88
C LEU A 146 -4.67 23.91 8.26
N GLN A 147 -5.34 25.06 8.34
CA GLN A 147 -5.57 25.75 9.61
C GLN A 147 -6.52 24.93 10.48
N GLU A 148 -6.34 24.96 11.81
CA GLU A 148 -7.12 24.22 12.83
C GLU A 148 -8.65 24.39 12.75
N ARG A 149 -9.17 25.32 11.94
CA ARG A 149 -10.59 25.68 11.86
C ARG A 149 -11.43 24.75 10.98
N ASP A 150 -10.81 23.83 10.25
CA ASP A 150 -11.48 22.91 9.33
C ASP A 150 -11.57 21.45 9.84
N MET A 151 -11.21 21.19 11.11
CA MET A 151 -11.25 19.84 11.69
C MET A 151 -12.64 19.50 12.29
N PRO A 152 -13.31 18.41 11.87
CA PRO A 152 -14.49 17.91 12.57
C PRO A 152 -14.12 17.38 13.97
N THR A 153 -14.98 17.65 14.96
CA THR A 153 -14.74 17.43 16.40
C THR A 153 -14.79 15.96 16.86
N TYR A 154 -14.14 15.05 16.13
CA TYR A 154 -14.02 13.63 16.49
C TYR A 154 -12.57 13.28 16.84
N PHE A 155 -12.01 13.92 17.85
CA PHE A 155 -10.80 13.40 18.52
C PHE A 155 -11.00 13.48 20.02
N SER A 156 -11.33 12.34 20.64
CA SER A 156 -11.25 12.15 22.09
C SER A 156 -9.82 11.73 22.44
N PRO A 157 -9.23 12.22 23.55
CA PRO A 157 -7.82 12.00 23.83
C PRO A 157 -7.54 10.55 24.24
N LEU A 158 -6.43 10.04 23.69
CA LEU A 158 -5.79 8.75 23.94
C LEU A 158 -5.83 8.30 25.40
N THR A 159 -6.39 7.11 25.65
CA THR A 159 -6.02 6.31 26.81
C THR A 159 -5.86 4.84 26.44
N GLU A 160 -4.74 4.29 26.93
CA GLU A 160 -4.41 2.89 27.20
C GLU A 160 -3.56 2.09 26.20
N ARG A 161 -2.38 1.74 26.73
CA ARG A 161 -1.48 0.68 26.30
C ARG A 161 -2.24 -0.63 26.19
N SER A 162 -2.05 -1.38 25.11
CA SER A 162 -2.18 -2.83 25.16
C SER A 162 -1.12 -3.48 24.28
N SER A 163 -0.26 -4.25 24.93
CA SER A 163 0.48 -5.36 24.35
C SER A 163 -0.46 -6.29 23.58
N LYS A 164 -0.01 -6.85 22.46
CA LYS A 164 -0.28 -8.23 22.03
C LYS A 164 0.42 -8.57 20.71
N THR A 165 0.94 -9.78 20.70
CA THR A 165 1.58 -10.54 19.62
C THR A 165 0.79 -10.53 18.30
N PRO A 166 1.46 -10.61 17.13
CA PRO A 166 0.79 -10.66 15.84
C PRO A 166 0.03 -11.98 15.69
N LYS A 167 -1.28 -11.87 15.44
CA LYS A 167 -2.13 -12.97 14.98
C LYS A 167 -2.11 -12.93 13.46
N ILE A 168 -1.63 -14.01 12.84
CA ILE A 168 -1.81 -14.26 11.40
C ILE A 168 -3.31 -14.45 11.17
N ALA A 169 -3.93 -13.53 10.43
CA ALA A 169 -5.34 -13.59 10.08
C ALA A 169 -5.50 -14.21 8.69
N PHE A 170 -6.11 -15.39 8.61
CA PHE A 170 -6.65 -15.92 7.36
C PHE A 170 -8.04 -15.29 7.16
N SER A 171 -8.16 -14.31 6.28
CA SER A 171 -9.47 -13.80 5.86
C SER A 171 -9.93 -14.53 4.60
N ARG A 172 -11.07 -15.22 4.71
CA ARG A 172 -11.87 -15.62 3.54
C ARG A 172 -12.53 -14.36 3.00
N LEU A 173 -12.19 -13.97 1.78
CA LEU A 173 -12.90 -12.92 1.04
C LEU A 173 -13.72 -13.57 -0.08
N PHE A 174 -14.97 -13.87 0.24
CA PHE A 174 -16.05 -14.05 -0.74
C PHE A 174 -17.25 -13.27 -0.22
N GLU A 175 -17.44 -12.05 -0.76
CA GLU A 175 -18.70 -11.44 -1.22
C GLU A 175 -18.39 -10.07 -1.84
#